data_AF-A0A7X7LCS1-F1
#
_entry.id   AF-A0A7X7LCS1-F1
#
_cell.length_a   1.000
_cell.length_b   1.000
_cell.length_c   1.000
_cell.angle_alpha   90.00
_cell.angle_beta   90.00
_cell.angle_gamma   90.00
#
_symmetry.space_group_name_H-M   'P 1'
#
loop_
_entity.id
_entity.type
_entity.pdbx_description
1 polymer ?
#
loop_
_entity_poly.entity_id
_entity_poly.type
_entity_poly.pdbx_seq_one_letter_code
_entity_poly.pdbx_strand_id
1 'polypeptide(L)'
;MDFTLGKLPNYDGVKGPLVFIILDGMGLYKGRAEGYPGNAIDIAQPPVLQGLMKNERIVAKLKAHGTAVGMPSDDDQGNSEVGHNAMGAGRVFSQGAQLVNDSINSGRLFNGQAWKEIIANAREKHTPVHFIGLVSNGNVHSNISQLIPLIGECDRQGVEEVYVHGLLDGRDVPPLSALQFFGILEDFLWSIRAKGLSDKKRRRYFVASGGGRMVTTMDRYEAD
;
A
#
# COMPACT_ATOMS: atom_id res chain seq x y z
N MET A 1 -9.67 18.65 -10.33
CA MET A 1 -11.14 18.64 -10.26
C MET A 1 -11.54 19.16 -8.90
N ASP A 2 -12.50 20.06 -8.85
CA ASP A 2 -13.12 20.48 -7.59
C ASP A 2 -14.04 19.34 -7.13
N PHE A 3 -13.71 18.71 -6.00
CA PHE A 3 -14.48 17.59 -5.43
C PHE A 3 -15.43 18.06 -4.34
N THR A 4 -15.73 19.36 -4.26
CA THR A 4 -16.77 19.85 -3.35
C THR A 4 -18.15 19.42 -3.83
N LEU A 5 -18.85 18.68 -2.97
CA LEU A 5 -20.26 18.37 -3.16
C LEU A 5 -21.07 19.63 -2.86
N GLY A 6 -21.59 20.25 -3.91
CA GLY A 6 -22.53 21.37 -3.78
C GLY A 6 -23.80 20.91 -3.05
N LYS A 7 -24.27 21.72 -2.09
CA LYS A 7 -25.54 21.47 -1.41
C LYS A 7 -26.66 21.43 -2.46
N LEU A 8 -27.49 20.39 -2.41
CA LEU A 8 -28.67 20.31 -3.27
C LEU A 8 -29.58 21.53 -2.98
N PRO A 9 -29.93 22.34 -3.99
CA PRO A 9 -30.66 23.61 -3.79
C PRO A 9 -32.04 23.41 -3.16
N ASN A 10 -32.63 22.22 -3.31
CA ASN A 10 -33.95 21.87 -2.79
C ASN A 10 -33.89 20.90 -1.59
N TYR A 11 -32.76 20.85 -0.87
CA TYR A 11 -32.60 20.04 0.32
C TYR A 11 -32.27 20.90 1.54
N ASP A 12 -33.28 21.14 2.37
CA ASP A 12 -33.15 21.94 3.59
C ASP A 12 -32.33 21.25 4.69
N GLY A 13 -31.98 19.97 4.50
CA GLY A 13 -31.29 19.13 5.48
C GLY A 13 -32.27 18.48 6.46
N VAL A 14 -31.81 17.43 7.14
CA VAL A 14 -32.54 16.85 8.28
C VAL A 14 -32.19 17.64 9.54
N LYS A 15 -33.21 18.06 10.30
CA LYS A 15 -33.02 18.72 11.61
C LYS A 15 -32.91 17.67 12.71
N GLY A 16 -32.01 17.90 13.66
CA GLY A 16 -31.80 17.02 14.81
C GLY A 16 -30.48 16.23 14.74
N PRO A 17 -30.23 15.35 15.71
CA PRO A 17 -29.01 14.55 15.74
C PRO A 17 -28.97 13.55 14.56
N LEU A 18 -27.81 13.43 13.94
CA LEU A 18 -27.54 12.44 12.90
C LEU A 18 -26.81 11.25 13.52
N VAL A 19 -27.32 10.04 13.30
CA VAL A 19 -26.63 8.80 13.66
C VAL A 19 -26.13 8.14 12.38
N PHE A 20 -24.82 7.94 12.29
CA PHE A 20 -24.18 7.21 11.20
C PHE A 20 -23.79 5.82 11.68
N ILE A 21 -24.30 4.78 11.01
CA ILE A 21 -24.12 3.38 11.37
C ILE A 21 -23.37 2.67 10.23
N ILE A 22 -22.25 2.04 10.56
CA ILE A 22 -21.48 1.21 9.64
C ILE A 22 -21.68 -0.25 10.05
N LEU A 23 -22.19 -1.06 9.12
CA LEU A 23 -22.28 -2.51 9.30
C LEU A 23 -21.05 -3.14 8.64
N ASP A 24 -19.99 -3.35 9.41
CA ASP A 24 -18.70 -3.81 8.88
C ASP A 24 -18.83 -5.20 8.22
N GLY A 25 -18.19 -5.38 7.06
CA GLY A 25 -18.26 -6.61 6.27
C GLY A 25 -19.63 -6.92 5.64
N MET A 26 -20.60 -6.00 5.68
CA MET A 26 -21.95 -6.23 5.16
C MET A 26 -22.14 -5.66 3.74
N GLY A 27 -22.06 -6.52 2.74
CA GLY A 27 -22.23 -6.15 1.32
C GLY A 27 -23.56 -6.64 0.72
N LEU A 28 -23.94 -6.06 -0.43
CA LEU A 28 -25.03 -6.56 -1.26
C LEU A 28 -24.48 -7.56 -2.27
N TYR A 29 -24.92 -8.81 -2.18
CA TYR A 29 -24.52 -9.88 -3.09
C TYR A 29 -25.69 -10.84 -3.37
N LYS A 30 -25.48 -11.76 -4.32
CA LYS A 30 -26.46 -12.78 -4.72
C LYS A 30 -26.97 -13.58 -3.51
N GLY A 31 -28.28 -13.85 -3.50
CA GLY A 31 -28.92 -14.70 -2.47
C GLY A 31 -28.92 -16.19 -2.82
N ARG A 32 -29.54 -17.00 -1.95
CA ARG A 32 -29.69 -18.45 -2.17
C ARG A 32 -30.46 -18.78 -3.45
N ALA A 33 -31.53 -18.03 -3.72
CA ALA A 33 -32.34 -18.18 -4.93
C ALA A 33 -31.58 -17.87 -6.23
N GLU A 34 -30.48 -17.12 -6.14
CA GLU A 34 -29.61 -16.75 -7.25
C GLU A 34 -28.37 -17.66 -7.36
N GLY A 35 -28.38 -18.81 -6.68
CA GLY A 35 -27.32 -19.81 -6.73
C GLY A 35 -26.14 -19.54 -5.79
N TYR A 36 -26.28 -18.64 -4.80
CA TYR A 36 -25.25 -18.39 -3.79
C TYR A 36 -25.74 -18.78 -2.39
N PRO A 37 -25.56 -20.05 -1.98
CA PRO A 37 -26.17 -20.57 -0.75
C PRO A 37 -25.59 -19.98 0.54
N GLY A 38 -24.36 -19.45 0.49
CA GLY A 38 -23.59 -18.99 1.65
C GLY A 38 -23.80 -17.51 2.04
N ASN A 39 -24.75 -16.80 1.43
CA ASN A 39 -25.01 -15.41 1.81
C ASN A 39 -25.71 -15.34 3.17
N ALA A 40 -24.95 -14.98 4.21
CA ALA A 40 -25.43 -14.92 5.59
C ALA A 40 -26.57 -13.91 5.79
N ILE A 41 -26.59 -12.79 5.04
CA ILE A 41 -27.64 -11.77 5.13
C ILE A 41 -28.95 -12.31 4.54
N ASP A 42 -28.86 -12.99 3.39
CA ASP A 42 -30.00 -13.69 2.77
C ASP A 42 -30.51 -14.84 3.64
N ILE A 43 -29.63 -15.52 4.37
CA ILE A 43 -30.03 -16.57 5.31
C ILE A 43 -30.74 -15.98 6.52
N ALA A 44 -30.16 -14.95 7.14
CA ALA A 44 -30.64 -14.36 8.39
C ALA A 44 -31.94 -13.56 8.23
N GLN A 45 -32.21 -13.02 7.03
CA GLN A 45 -33.39 -12.22 6.73
C GLN A 45 -33.66 -11.10 7.78
N PRO A 46 -32.71 -10.17 8.03
CA PRO A 46 -32.83 -9.19 9.11
C PRO A 46 -33.98 -8.20 8.83
N PRO A 47 -35.11 -8.24 9.58
CA PRO A 47 -36.34 -7.57 9.19
C PRO A 47 -36.24 -6.05 9.18
N VAL A 48 -35.47 -5.47 10.11
CA VAL A 48 -35.24 -4.01 10.17
C VAL A 48 -34.45 -3.54 8.95
N LEU A 49 -33.33 -4.18 8.64
CA LEU A 49 -32.49 -3.80 7.50
C LEU A 49 -33.22 -3.99 6.17
N GLN A 50 -33.93 -5.11 6.00
CA GLN A 50 -34.72 -5.35 4.80
C GLN A 50 -35.88 -4.35 4.66
N GLY A 51 -36.55 -4.03 5.77
CA GLY A 51 -37.59 -3.01 5.82
C GLY A 51 -37.06 -1.66 5.36
N LEU A 52 -35.90 -1.24 5.88
CA LEU A 52 -35.23 -0.01 5.47
C LEU A 52 -34.88 -0.02 3.97
N MET A 53 -34.28 -1.10 3.47
CA MET A 53 -33.88 -1.19 2.06
C MET A 53 -35.06 -1.21 1.08
N LYS A 54 -36.23 -1.72 1.49
CA LYS A 54 -37.41 -1.87 0.62
C LYS A 54 -38.36 -0.68 0.67
N ASN A 55 -38.52 -0.08 1.85
CA ASN A 55 -39.61 0.86 2.10
C ASN A 55 -39.15 2.32 2.22
N GLU A 56 -37.86 2.58 2.41
CA GLU A 56 -37.36 3.95 2.54
C GLU A 56 -37.24 4.67 1.20
N ARG A 57 -37.40 6.00 1.24
CA ARG A 57 -37.41 6.85 0.04
C ARG A 57 -36.03 7.07 -0.56
N ILE A 58 -34.98 7.02 0.26
CA ILE A 58 -33.59 7.27 -0.15
C ILE A 58 -32.78 6.01 0.13
N VAL A 59 -32.57 5.22 -0.91
CA VAL A 59 -31.72 4.03 -0.87
C VAL A 59 -30.79 4.09 -2.07
N ALA A 60 -29.48 3.95 -1.82
CA ALA A 60 -28.46 3.96 -2.86
C ALA A 60 -27.52 2.77 -2.66
N LYS A 61 -27.00 2.23 -3.77
CA LYS A 61 -25.93 1.23 -3.77
C LYS A 61 -24.62 1.93 -4.12
N LEU A 62 -23.59 1.73 -3.30
CA LEU A 62 -22.27 2.31 -3.50
C LEU A 62 -21.26 1.21 -3.81
N LYS A 63 -20.28 1.53 -4.66
CA LYS A 63 -19.08 0.70 -4.78
C LYS A 63 -18.24 0.89 -3.51
N ALA A 64 -17.84 -0.21 -2.89
CA ALA A 64 -17.04 -0.23 -1.66
C ALA A 64 -15.74 -1.04 -1.83
N HIS A 65 -15.29 -1.23 -3.07
CA HIS A 65 -14.07 -1.94 -3.44
C HIS A 65 -13.42 -1.27 -4.65
N GLY A 66 -12.22 -1.71 -4.97
CA GLY A 66 -11.49 -1.28 -6.15
C GLY A 66 -11.11 0.20 -6.17
N THR A 67 -10.98 0.75 -7.38
CA THR A 67 -10.56 2.15 -7.58
C THR A 67 -11.54 3.15 -6.97
N ALA A 68 -12.81 2.78 -6.80
CA ALA A 68 -13.85 3.60 -6.19
C ALA A 68 -13.56 3.96 -4.72
N VAL A 69 -12.71 3.20 -4.05
CA VAL A 69 -12.27 3.48 -2.67
C VAL A 69 -10.76 3.67 -2.57
N GLY A 70 -10.06 3.75 -3.71
CA GLY A 70 -8.63 4.06 -3.78
C GLY A 70 -7.71 2.85 -3.85
N MET A 71 -8.26 1.65 -4.09
CA MET A 71 -7.45 0.45 -4.36
C MET A 71 -6.83 0.50 -5.77
N PRO A 72 -5.74 -0.25 -6.01
CA PRO A 72 -5.01 -0.21 -7.28
C PRO A 72 -5.83 -0.59 -8.52
N SER A 73 -6.72 -1.58 -8.41
CA SER A 73 -7.54 -2.10 -9.50
C SER A 73 -8.99 -2.34 -9.09
N ASP A 74 -9.90 -2.47 -10.06
CA ASP A 74 -11.31 -2.75 -9.79
C ASP A 74 -11.56 -4.19 -9.27
N ASP A 75 -10.58 -5.09 -9.42
CA ASP A 75 -10.67 -6.46 -8.91
C ASP A 75 -10.26 -6.57 -7.43
N ASP A 76 -9.65 -5.51 -6.86
CA ASP A 76 -9.20 -5.50 -5.48
C ASP A 76 -10.39 -5.36 -4.51
N GLN A 77 -10.51 -6.34 -3.62
CA GLN A 77 -11.52 -6.33 -2.56
C GLN A 77 -11.28 -5.16 -1.59
N GLY A 78 -12.35 -4.47 -1.19
CA GLY A 78 -12.30 -3.44 -0.16
C GLY A 78 -12.03 -4.02 1.24
N ASN A 79 -11.58 -3.17 2.15
CA ASN A 79 -11.39 -3.51 3.56
C ASN A 79 -11.84 -2.35 4.48
N SER A 80 -11.87 -2.60 5.79
CA SER A 80 -12.37 -1.64 6.78
C SER A 80 -11.58 -0.32 6.75
N GLU A 81 -10.25 -0.35 6.67
CA GLU A 81 -9.42 0.87 6.67
C GLU A 81 -9.73 1.75 5.46
N VAL A 82 -9.71 1.15 4.27
CA VAL A 82 -9.95 1.83 3.00
C VAL A 82 -11.36 2.42 2.96
N GLY A 83 -12.36 1.64 3.40
CA GLY A 83 -13.75 2.07 3.46
C GLY A 83 -13.97 3.23 4.44
N HIS A 84 -13.44 3.13 5.66
CA HIS A 84 -13.57 4.19 6.67
C HIS A 84 -12.85 5.48 6.24
N ASN A 85 -11.68 5.37 5.61
CA ASN A 85 -10.96 6.53 5.08
C ASN A 85 -11.76 7.23 3.98
N ALA A 86 -12.29 6.49 3.01
CA ALA A 86 -13.07 7.07 1.91
C ALA A 86 -14.36 7.76 2.44
N MET A 87 -15.09 7.11 3.36
CA MET A 87 -16.31 7.65 3.95
C MET A 87 -16.02 8.88 4.83
N GLY A 88 -15.06 8.77 5.75
CA GLY A 88 -14.73 9.83 6.70
C GLY A 88 -14.15 11.07 6.04
N ALA A 89 -13.41 10.91 4.93
CA ALA A 89 -12.83 12.02 4.21
C ALA A 89 -13.74 12.64 3.15
N GLY A 90 -14.81 11.95 2.75
CA GLY A 90 -15.69 12.38 1.67
C GLY A 90 -14.99 12.47 0.31
N ARG A 91 -13.84 11.80 0.13
CA ARG A 91 -13.07 11.76 -1.11
C ARG A 91 -12.28 10.46 -1.21
N VAL A 92 -12.00 10.05 -2.44
CA VAL A 92 -11.13 8.90 -2.72
C VAL A 92 -9.68 9.36 -2.64
N PHE A 93 -8.89 8.69 -1.82
CA PHE A 93 -7.44 8.85 -1.80
C PHE A 93 -6.80 7.63 -2.42
N SER A 94 -5.78 7.85 -3.25
CA SER A 94 -4.82 6.79 -3.56
C SER A 94 -4.23 6.30 -2.25
N GLN A 95 -4.27 4.98 -2.01
CA GLN A 95 -3.69 4.37 -0.82
C GLN A 95 -2.18 4.62 -0.72
N GLY A 96 -1.60 4.43 0.48
CA GLY A 96 -0.19 4.71 0.75
C GLY A 96 0.77 4.13 -0.29
N ALA A 97 0.61 2.86 -0.68
CA ALA A 97 1.43 2.22 -1.70
C ALA A 97 1.30 2.89 -3.09
N GLN A 98 0.08 3.27 -3.49
CA GLN A 98 -0.16 3.95 -4.77
C GLN A 98 0.42 5.37 -4.77
N LEU A 99 0.29 6.12 -3.67
CA LEU A 99 0.92 7.44 -3.54
C LEU A 99 2.44 7.38 -3.66
N VAL A 100 3.05 6.37 -3.05
CA VAL A 100 4.50 6.14 -3.16
C VAL A 100 4.88 5.77 -4.60
N ASN A 101 4.12 4.86 -5.24
CA ASN A 101 4.34 4.49 -6.65
C ASN A 101 4.25 5.70 -7.57
N ASP A 102 3.19 6.51 -7.45
CA ASP A 102 2.99 7.73 -8.24
C ASP A 102 4.12 8.75 -7.99
N SER A 103 4.58 8.87 -6.74
CA SER A 103 5.67 9.78 -6.36
C SER A 103 7.02 9.34 -6.92
N ILE A 104 7.31 8.04 -6.97
CA ILE A 104 8.50 7.46 -7.62
C ILE A 104 8.40 7.65 -9.14
N ASN A 105 7.29 7.26 -9.75
CA ASN A 105 7.09 7.30 -11.21
C ASN A 105 7.13 8.72 -11.77
N SER A 106 6.54 9.68 -11.05
CA SER A 106 6.60 11.11 -11.45
C SER A 106 7.93 11.78 -11.12
N GLY A 107 8.83 11.10 -10.39
CA GLY A 107 10.06 11.69 -9.86
C GLY A 107 9.85 12.72 -8.74
N ARG A 108 8.61 12.90 -8.25
CA ARG A 108 8.30 13.83 -7.16
C ARG A 108 9.09 13.48 -5.90
N LEU A 109 9.20 12.20 -5.58
CA LEU A 109 9.96 11.71 -4.43
C LEU A 109 11.41 12.20 -4.48
N PHE A 110 12.06 12.04 -5.65
CA PHE A 110 13.46 12.39 -5.87
C PHE A 110 13.73 13.90 -5.90
N ASN A 111 12.70 14.69 -6.17
CA ASN A 111 12.76 16.15 -6.13
C ASN A 111 12.45 16.73 -4.73
N GLY A 112 11.98 15.90 -3.80
CA GLY A 112 11.67 16.29 -2.43
C GLY A 112 12.90 16.68 -1.63
N GLN A 113 12.71 17.56 -0.65
CA GLN A 113 13.77 18.09 0.20
C GLN A 113 14.51 16.97 0.97
N ALA A 114 13.76 16.04 1.58
CA ALA A 114 14.34 14.93 2.34
C ALA A 114 15.25 14.03 1.49
N TRP A 115 14.83 13.71 0.25
CA TRP A 115 15.67 12.92 -0.67
C TRP A 115 16.97 13.66 -1.01
N LYS A 116 16.85 14.95 -1.36
CA LYS A 116 18.01 15.79 -1.69
C LYS A 116 19.00 15.88 -0.54
N GLU A 117 18.52 16.01 0.70
CA GLU A 117 19.36 16.04 1.90
C GLU A 117 20.13 14.72 2.10
N ILE A 118 19.48 13.58 1.94
CA ILE A 118 20.12 12.26 2.03
C ILE A 118 21.22 12.12 0.98
N ILE A 119 20.91 12.44 -0.27
CA ILE A 119 21.88 12.31 -1.37
C ILE A 119 23.04 13.30 -1.21
N ALA A 120 22.76 14.56 -0.86
CA ALA A 120 23.79 15.58 -0.63
C ALA A 120 24.74 15.12 0.49
N ASN A 121 24.20 14.68 1.62
CA ASN A 121 24.99 14.16 2.73
C ASN A 121 25.88 12.98 2.31
N ALA A 122 25.32 12.01 1.59
CA ALA A 122 26.06 10.83 1.12
C ALA A 122 27.20 11.20 0.16
N ARG A 123 26.96 12.14 -0.77
CA ARG A 123 27.95 12.57 -1.76
C ARG A 123 29.04 13.47 -1.18
N GLU A 124 28.67 14.42 -0.34
CA GLU A 124 29.60 15.41 0.21
C GLU A 124 30.49 14.81 1.30
N LYS A 125 29.95 13.88 2.10
CA LYS A 125 30.69 13.25 3.20
C LYS A 125 31.21 11.86 2.87
N HIS A 126 30.98 11.37 1.66
CA HIS A 126 31.31 10.01 1.22
C HIS A 126 30.79 8.92 2.19
N THR A 127 29.61 9.14 2.76
CA THR A 127 28.96 8.20 3.69
C THR A 127 27.94 7.33 2.96
N PRO A 128 27.75 6.07 3.38
CA PRO A 128 26.77 5.20 2.76
C PRO A 128 25.31 5.64 2.99
N VAL A 129 24.45 5.29 2.04
CA VAL A 129 23.00 5.31 2.21
C VAL A 129 22.53 3.92 2.65
N HIS A 130 21.74 3.88 3.71
CA HIS A 130 21.18 2.64 4.24
C HIS A 130 19.67 2.58 3.99
N PHE A 131 19.21 1.49 3.37
CA PHE A 131 17.79 1.16 3.29
C PHE A 131 17.48 0.07 4.32
N ILE A 132 16.41 0.26 5.10
CA ILE A 132 15.96 -0.71 6.11
C ILE A 132 14.47 -0.92 5.88
N GLY A 133 14.04 -2.15 5.68
CA GLY A 133 12.63 -2.44 5.43
C GLY A 133 12.36 -3.89 5.03
N LEU A 134 11.07 -4.22 4.95
CA LEU A 134 10.59 -5.51 4.49
C LEU A 134 10.91 -5.70 2.99
N VAL A 135 11.39 -6.88 2.62
CA VAL A 135 11.80 -7.17 1.22
C VAL A 135 10.91 -8.28 0.66
N SER A 136 9.77 -7.87 0.11
CA SER A 136 8.79 -8.74 -0.55
C SER A 136 7.92 -7.94 -1.52
N ASN A 137 6.96 -8.62 -2.18
CA ASN A 137 5.87 -7.98 -2.91
C ASN A 137 4.52 -8.08 -2.17
N GLY A 138 4.52 -8.26 -0.83
CA GLY A 138 3.30 -8.39 -0.03
C GLY A 138 2.40 -7.16 -0.06
N ASN A 139 2.96 -5.98 -0.35
CA ASN A 139 2.24 -4.73 -0.61
C ASN A 139 1.41 -4.18 0.57
N VAL A 140 1.53 -4.78 1.75
CA VAL A 140 0.94 -4.30 3.01
C VAL A 140 1.84 -3.23 3.65
N HIS A 141 3.09 -3.60 3.95
CA HIS A 141 4.04 -2.72 4.63
C HIS A 141 5.10 -2.12 3.71
N SER A 142 5.39 -2.77 2.58
CA SER A 142 6.37 -2.30 1.59
C SER A 142 6.23 -3.06 0.27
N ASN A 143 6.99 -2.66 -0.74
CA ASN A 143 7.14 -3.42 -1.97
C ASN A 143 8.57 -3.33 -2.53
N ILE A 144 9.17 -4.45 -2.90
CA ILE A 144 10.49 -4.50 -3.56
C ILE A 144 10.53 -3.68 -4.87
N SER A 145 9.39 -3.55 -5.55
CA SER A 145 9.27 -2.71 -6.75
C SER A 145 9.45 -1.22 -6.46
N GLN A 146 9.28 -0.79 -5.21
CA GLN A 146 9.56 0.58 -4.76
C GLN A 146 11.03 0.72 -4.36
N LEU A 147 11.60 -0.29 -3.69
CA LEU A 147 13.01 -0.27 -3.25
C LEU A 147 14.00 -0.17 -4.42
N ILE A 148 13.79 -0.94 -5.48
CA ILE A 148 14.71 -1.01 -6.63
C ILE A 148 14.92 0.38 -7.28
N PRO A 149 13.87 1.15 -7.64
CA PRO A 149 14.03 2.52 -8.14
C PRO A 149 14.75 3.46 -7.19
N LEU A 150 14.54 3.36 -5.87
CA LEU A 150 15.24 4.20 -4.89
C LEU A 150 16.75 3.93 -4.93
N ILE A 151 17.17 2.66 -4.93
CA ILE A 151 18.58 2.27 -5.03
C ILE A 151 19.17 2.71 -6.38
N GLY A 152 18.45 2.51 -7.48
CA GLY A 152 18.89 2.93 -8.81
C GLY A 152 19.08 4.45 -8.91
N GLU A 153 18.21 5.22 -8.26
CA GLU A 153 18.34 6.67 -8.19
C GLU A 153 19.57 7.11 -7.38
N CYS A 154 19.91 6.41 -6.30
CA CYS A 154 21.18 6.65 -5.59
C CYS A 154 22.39 6.51 -6.52
N ASP A 155 22.44 5.44 -7.35
CA ASP A 155 23.52 5.26 -8.34
C ASP A 155 23.53 6.38 -9.38
N ARG A 156 22.35 6.72 -9.91
CA ARG A 156 22.18 7.79 -10.91
C ARG A 156 22.67 9.13 -10.39
N GLN A 157 22.44 9.43 -9.12
CA GLN A 157 22.90 10.66 -8.47
C GLN A 157 24.35 10.56 -7.94
N GLY A 158 25.03 9.43 -8.13
CA GLY A 158 26.45 9.27 -7.86
C GLY A 158 26.80 8.90 -6.42
N VAL A 159 25.87 8.32 -5.67
CA VAL A 159 26.18 7.71 -4.37
C VAL A 159 27.09 6.49 -4.59
N GLU A 160 28.22 6.45 -3.90
CA GLU A 160 29.20 5.37 -4.07
C GLU A 160 28.82 4.11 -3.31
N GLU A 161 28.08 4.24 -2.21
CA GLU A 161 27.82 3.15 -1.27
C GLU A 161 26.36 3.09 -0.85
N VAL A 162 25.75 1.93 -1.05
CA VAL A 162 24.37 1.63 -0.64
C VAL A 162 24.34 0.26 0.03
N TYR A 163 23.66 0.22 1.17
CA TYR A 163 23.52 -0.99 1.97
C TYR A 163 22.06 -1.25 2.29
N VAL A 164 21.57 -2.44 1.94
CA VAL A 164 20.18 -2.84 2.20
C VAL A 164 20.12 -3.80 3.37
N HIS A 165 19.44 -3.41 4.44
CA HIS A 165 19.11 -4.22 5.60
C HIS A 165 17.69 -4.76 5.44
N GLY A 166 17.56 -5.89 4.75
CA GLY A 166 16.26 -6.48 4.43
C GLY A 166 15.67 -7.30 5.58
N LEU A 167 14.41 -7.04 5.92
CA LEU A 167 13.58 -7.86 6.79
C LEU A 167 12.82 -8.89 5.94
N LEU A 168 12.73 -10.13 6.42
CA LEU A 168 11.97 -11.19 5.76
C LEU A 168 10.48 -11.04 6.05
N ASP A 169 9.66 -11.36 5.03
CA ASP A 169 8.21 -11.31 5.13
C ASP A 169 7.64 -12.67 5.54
N GLY A 170 7.27 -13.52 4.58
CA GLY A 170 6.71 -14.85 4.86
C GLY A 170 5.35 -14.84 5.58
N ARG A 171 4.74 -13.67 5.77
CA ARG A 171 3.40 -13.48 6.34
C ARG A 171 2.42 -13.00 5.27
N ASP A 172 2.77 -11.92 4.59
CA ASP A 172 1.97 -11.30 3.52
C ASP A 172 2.25 -11.96 2.16
N VAL A 173 3.27 -12.81 2.11
CA VAL A 173 3.70 -13.63 0.97
C VAL A 173 3.95 -15.08 1.45
N PRO A 174 4.09 -16.08 0.55
CA PRO A 174 4.35 -17.45 0.96
C PRO A 174 5.55 -17.58 1.92
N PRO A 175 5.48 -18.47 2.93
CA PRO A 175 6.43 -18.49 4.05
C PRO A 175 7.88 -18.80 3.66
N LEU A 176 8.10 -19.47 2.52
CA LEU A 176 9.42 -19.85 2.00
C LEU A 176 9.80 -19.09 0.71
N SER A 177 9.38 -17.83 0.59
CA SER A 177 9.59 -16.99 -0.61
C SER A 177 10.81 -16.06 -0.52
N ALA A 178 11.50 -15.97 0.63
CA ALA A 178 12.60 -15.03 0.84
C ALA A 178 13.69 -15.07 -0.24
N LEU A 179 14.10 -16.27 -0.66
CA LEU A 179 15.15 -16.45 -1.68
C LEU A 179 14.77 -15.86 -3.03
N GLN A 180 13.48 -15.83 -3.37
CA GLN A 180 13.01 -15.21 -4.61
C GLN A 180 13.29 -13.70 -4.61
N PHE A 181 12.92 -13.01 -3.53
CA PHE A 181 13.06 -11.55 -3.44
C PHE A 181 14.50 -11.12 -3.24
N PHE A 182 15.27 -11.85 -2.43
CA PHE A 182 16.69 -11.55 -2.25
C PHE A 182 17.53 -11.89 -3.49
N GLY A 183 17.13 -12.88 -4.29
CA GLY A 183 17.73 -13.12 -5.60
C GLY A 183 17.56 -11.92 -6.54
N ILE A 184 16.33 -11.41 -6.68
CA ILE A 184 16.04 -10.20 -7.47
C ILE A 184 16.86 -9.01 -6.98
N LEU A 185 16.92 -8.80 -5.66
CA LEU A 185 17.68 -7.70 -5.06
C LEU A 185 19.18 -7.82 -5.32
N GLU A 186 19.77 -9.01 -5.10
CA GLU A 186 21.21 -9.24 -5.33
C GLU A 186 21.58 -9.12 -6.80
N ASP A 187 20.75 -9.62 -7.72
CA ASP A 187 20.98 -9.46 -9.16
C ASP A 187 21.00 -7.97 -9.55
N PHE A 188 20.06 -7.18 -8.99
CA PHE A 188 20.03 -5.74 -9.24
C PHE A 188 21.26 -5.02 -8.66
N LEU A 189 21.62 -5.29 -7.41
CA LEU A 189 22.81 -4.71 -6.77
C LEU A 189 24.09 -5.12 -7.51
N TRP A 190 24.18 -6.38 -7.96
CA TRP A 190 25.26 -6.89 -8.78
C TRP A 190 25.38 -6.13 -10.10
N SER A 191 24.26 -5.87 -10.78
CA SER A 191 24.27 -5.11 -12.04
C SER A 191 24.87 -3.71 -11.88
N ILE A 192 24.59 -3.03 -10.75
CA ILE A 192 25.16 -1.71 -10.43
C ILE A 192 26.67 -1.83 -10.18
N ARG A 193 27.11 -2.83 -9.40
CA ARG A 193 28.53 -3.09 -9.14
C ARG A 193 29.30 -3.37 -10.43
N ALA A 194 28.75 -4.23 -11.29
CA ALA A 194 29.35 -4.62 -12.57
C ALA A 194 29.48 -3.41 -13.51
N LYS A 195 28.41 -2.62 -13.65
CA LYS A 195 28.45 -1.37 -14.44
C LYS A 195 29.45 -0.38 -13.86
N GLY A 196 29.48 -0.22 -12.54
CA GLY A 196 30.47 0.63 -11.86
C GLY A 196 31.90 0.24 -12.21
N LEU A 197 32.21 -1.07 -12.19
CA LEU A 197 33.52 -1.58 -12.57
C LEU A 197 33.85 -1.25 -14.04
N SER A 198 32.91 -1.45 -14.98
CA SER A 198 33.08 -1.08 -16.39
C SER A 198 33.32 0.43 -16.59
N ASP A 199 32.58 1.27 -15.85
CA ASP A 199 32.70 2.72 -15.85
C ASP A 199 33.94 3.24 -15.09
N LYS A 200 34.75 2.36 -14.48
CA LYS A 200 35.85 2.71 -13.55
C LYS A 200 35.38 3.58 -12.38
N LYS A 201 34.13 3.37 -11.92
CA LYS A 201 33.54 4.02 -10.77
C LYS A 201 33.47 3.06 -9.58
N ARG A 202 33.81 3.55 -8.40
CA ARG A 202 33.61 2.81 -7.17
C ARG A 202 32.11 2.70 -6.87
N ARG A 203 31.62 1.46 -6.75
CA ARG A 203 30.24 1.12 -6.37
C ARG A 203 30.25 0.00 -5.34
N ARG A 204 29.86 0.31 -4.10
CA ARG A 204 29.65 -0.67 -3.02
C ARG A 204 28.17 -0.78 -2.71
N TYR A 205 27.48 -1.61 -3.48
CA TYR A 205 26.05 -1.83 -3.39
C TYR A 205 25.85 -3.26 -2.92
N PHE A 206 25.43 -3.46 -1.68
CA PHE A 206 25.35 -4.78 -1.06
C PHE A 206 24.12 -4.91 -0.17
N VAL A 207 23.63 -6.14 0.00
CA VAL A 207 22.84 -6.47 1.17
C VAL A 207 23.78 -6.39 2.38
N ALA A 208 23.48 -5.51 3.32
CA ALA A 208 24.12 -5.49 4.62
C ALA A 208 23.21 -6.24 5.59
N SER A 209 23.77 -7.14 6.40
CA SER A 209 23.09 -7.87 7.48
C SER A 209 21.56 -7.76 7.44
N GLY A 210 20.88 -8.72 6.81
CA GLY A 210 19.45 -8.94 7.04
C GLY A 210 19.27 -9.42 8.49
N GLY A 211 19.31 -8.50 9.45
CA GLY A 211 19.12 -8.76 10.88
C GLY A 211 19.69 -10.10 11.39
N GLY A 212 20.99 -10.36 11.20
CA GLY A 212 21.62 -11.64 11.64
C GLY A 212 21.67 -11.87 13.17
N ARG A 213 21.04 -10.99 13.96
CA ARG A 213 20.78 -11.12 15.41
C ARG A 213 19.49 -10.41 15.85
N MET A 214 18.54 -10.17 14.94
CA MET A 214 17.29 -9.51 15.33
C MET A 214 16.22 -10.56 15.57
N VAL A 215 15.82 -10.69 16.85
CA VAL A 215 14.58 -11.33 17.32
C VAL A 215 13.36 -10.48 16.92
N THR A 216 13.42 -9.87 15.73
CA THR A 216 12.46 -8.91 15.21
C THR A 216 11.94 -9.45 13.90
N THR A 217 11.16 -10.53 14.02
CA THR A 217 10.20 -10.91 12.99
C THR A 217 9.03 -9.93 13.09
N MET A 218 8.58 -9.42 11.94
CA MET A 218 7.34 -8.67 11.93
C MET A 218 6.20 -9.66 12.22
N ASP A 219 5.51 -9.45 13.34
CA ASP A 219 4.15 -9.95 13.57
C ASP A 219 3.95 -11.49 13.46
N ARG A 220 4.93 -12.26 13.96
CA ARG A 220 4.80 -13.70 14.14
C ARG A 220 4.76 -14.03 15.63
N TYR A 221 3.56 -14.12 16.18
CA TYR A 221 3.34 -14.79 17.46
C TYR A 221 3.77 -16.26 17.32
N GLU A 222 4.55 -16.77 18.27
CA GLU A 222 4.98 -18.19 18.36
C GLU A 222 5.86 -18.70 17.21
N ALA A 223 6.81 -17.88 16.74
CA ALA A 223 7.90 -18.35 15.87
C ALA A 223 9.10 -18.84 16.70
N ASP A 224 8.89 -19.92 17.46
CA ASP A 224 9.98 -20.69 18.08
C ASP A 224 10.60 -21.68 17.08
#